data_AF-A0A7Y2ZFQ6-F1
#
_entry.id   AF-A0A7Y2ZFQ6-F1
#
_cell.length_a   1.000
_cell.length_b   1.000
_cell.length_c   1.000
_cell.angle_alpha   90.00
_cell.angle_beta   90.00
_cell.angle_gamma   90.00
#
_symmetry.space_group_name_H-M   'P 1'
#
loop_
_entity.id
_entity.type
_entity.pdbx_description
1 polymer ?
#
loop_
_entity_poly.entity_id
_entity_poly.type
_entity_poly.pdbx_seq_one_letter_code
_entity_poly.pdbx_strand_id
1 'polypeptide(L)'
;MTSTSYSVRLVLAVALFPALPAASRSQGPPAEWRVAPSPIAEVGASTQSDIFFSRIQGAVFLSDGRIAVADALERHMVLLDEDGAFDGVVGRAGEGPGEFDDLSAVWAGPDGGFSTWDGGQRRITHFDAGGQVLSTHRVDLTGGGPVEGGNLDAHYATLPDGRVVLAWIVARRSLDGPVADRMVLGLFGSDAGFQGLLGEHPGMVRRFGGPVSGPLPMSPRLWGAVVGNRVAVTDGVDGHIRFFAPGEAHP
;
A
#
# COMPACT_ATOMS: atom_id res chain seq x y z
N MET A 1 36.06 -47.22 57.61
CA MET A 1 35.40 -47.33 56.29
C MET A 1 33.92 -47.56 56.54
N THR A 2 33.16 -46.49 56.60
CA THR A 2 31.72 -46.46 56.93
C THR A 2 30.96 -45.98 55.71
N SER A 3 30.22 -46.88 55.06
CA SER A 3 29.35 -46.54 53.94
C SER A 3 27.97 -46.15 54.49
N THR A 4 27.61 -44.89 54.35
CA THR A 4 26.29 -44.36 54.71
C THR A 4 25.41 -44.41 53.46
N SER A 5 24.41 -45.30 53.45
CA SER A 5 23.36 -45.30 52.42
C SER A 5 22.26 -44.30 52.79
N TYR A 6 22.00 -43.34 51.91
CA TYR A 6 20.82 -42.47 51.96
C TYR A 6 19.80 -42.94 50.90
N SER A 7 18.58 -43.22 51.34
CA SER A 7 17.43 -43.51 50.47
C SER A 7 16.74 -42.20 50.07
N VAL A 8 16.69 -41.89 48.77
CA VAL A 8 15.87 -40.78 48.24
C VAL A 8 14.47 -41.33 47.93
N ARG A 9 13.45 -40.85 48.64
CA ARG A 9 12.04 -41.08 48.30
C ARG A 9 11.60 -40.04 47.27
N LEU A 10 11.30 -40.47 46.05
CA LEU A 10 10.65 -39.63 45.04
C LEU A 10 9.14 -39.60 45.34
N VAL A 11 8.60 -38.44 45.72
CA VAL A 11 7.14 -38.22 45.81
C VAL A 11 6.69 -37.66 44.47
N LEU A 12 5.97 -38.47 43.67
CA LEU A 12 5.36 -38.03 42.43
C LEU A 12 4.01 -37.38 42.76
N ALA A 13 3.93 -36.04 42.70
CA ALA A 13 2.66 -35.34 42.74
C ALA A 13 2.05 -35.32 41.32
N VAL A 14 1.04 -36.16 41.07
CA VAL A 14 0.24 -36.09 39.85
C VAL A 14 -0.82 -35.02 40.05
N ALA A 15 -0.63 -33.84 39.45
CA ALA A 15 -1.68 -32.85 39.32
C ALA A 15 -2.60 -33.28 38.15
N LEU A 16 -3.80 -33.77 38.46
CA LEU A 16 -4.87 -33.91 37.46
C LEU A 16 -5.34 -32.51 37.06
N PHE A 17 -5.00 -32.07 35.86
CA PHE A 17 -5.69 -30.95 35.22
C PHE A 17 -7.03 -31.46 34.66
N PRO A 18 -8.17 -30.84 34.98
CA PRO A 18 -9.41 -31.15 34.28
C PRO A 18 -9.23 -30.82 32.81
N ALA A 19 -9.42 -31.81 31.94
CA ALA A 19 -9.40 -31.62 30.50
C ALA A 19 -10.47 -30.59 30.13
N LEU A 20 -10.03 -29.43 29.63
CA LEU A 20 -10.94 -28.48 28.98
C LEU A 20 -11.64 -29.23 27.82
N PRO A 21 -12.96 -29.08 27.64
CA PRO A 21 -13.62 -29.64 26.48
C PRO A 21 -12.96 -29.05 25.24
N ALA A 22 -12.43 -29.91 24.38
CA ALA A 22 -11.88 -29.51 23.10
C ALA A 22 -12.98 -28.72 22.37
N ALA A 23 -12.74 -27.44 22.11
CA ALA A 23 -13.63 -26.64 21.30
C ALA A 23 -13.85 -27.39 19.98
N SER A 24 -15.09 -27.79 19.70
CA SER A 24 -15.42 -28.49 18.47
C SER A 24 -15.13 -27.53 17.31
N ARG A 25 -14.01 -27.74 16.61
CA ARG A 25 -13.85 -27.17 15.28
C ARG A 25 -14.98 -27.75 14.44
N SER A 26 -15.85 -26.91 13.92
CA SER A 26 -16.89 -27.33 12.98
C SER A 26 -16.22 -28.07 11.82
N GLN A 27 -16.41 -29.39 11.74
CA GLN A 27 -15.91 -30.21 10.63
C GLN A 27 -16.87 -30.16 9.44
N GLY A 28 -17.28 -28.96 9.03
CA GLY A 28 -17.80 -28.77 7.68
C GLY A 28 -16.63 -28.69 6.70
N PRO A 29 -16.81 -29.06 5.41
CA PRO A 29 -15.86 -28.59 4.40
C PRO A 29 -15.72 -27.06 4.56
N PRO A 30 -14.50 -26.50 4.47
CA PRO A 30 -14.33 -25.05 4.54
C PRO A 30 -15.28 -24.44 3.51
N ALA A 31 -16.04 -23.41 3.93
CA ALA A 31 -16.90 -22.68 3.01
C ALA A 31 -16.06 -22.32 1.77
N GLU A 32 -16.43 -22.89 0.63
CA GLU A 32 -15.66 -22.70 -0.59
C GLU A 32 -15.95 -21.29 -1.09
N TRP A 33 -15.03 -20.38 -0.83
CA TRP A 33 -15.12 -19.03 -1.34
C TRP A 33 -14.93 -19.08 -2.86
N ARG A 34 -15.93 -18.63 -3.61
CA ARG A 34 -15.94 -18.59 -5.08
C ARG A 34 -16.22 -17.17 -5.54
N VAL A 35 -15.48 -16.71 -6.55
CA VAL A 35 -15.78 -15.47 -7.28
C VAL A 35 -16.53 -15.86 -8.54
N ALA A 36 -17.69 -15.23 -8.78
CA ALA A 36 -18.42 -15.44 -10.03
C ALA A 36 -17.62 -14.87 -11.21
N PRO A 37 -17.63 -15.50 -12.40
CA PRO A 37 -16.92 -15.00 -13.57
C PRO A 37 -17.57 -13.76 -14.18
N SER A 38 -18.81 -13.45 -13.82
CA SER A 38 -19.54 -12.26 -14.27
C SER A 38 -19.44 -11.14 -13.22
N PRO A 39 -19.16 -9.90 -13.64
CA PRO A 39 -19.14 -8.78 -12.71
C PRO A 39 -20.55 -8.54 -12.15
N ILE A 40 -20.60 -8.07 -10.90
CA ILE A 40 -21.86 -7.64 -10.26
C ILE A 40 -22.24 -6.21 -10.67
N ALA A 41 -21.26 -5.41 -11.10
CA ALA A 41 -21.43 -4.05 -11.60
C ALA A 41 -20.32 -3.72 -12.62
N GLU A 42 -20.63 -2.91 -13.61
CA GLU A 42 -19.70 -2.38 -14.60
C GLU A 42 -19.95 -0.87 -14.75
N VAL A 43 -18.91 -0.06 -14.51
CA VAL A 43 -19.02 1.40 -14.47
C VAL A 43 -18.05 2.00 -15.48
N GLY A 44 -18.58 2.88 -16.33
CA GLY A 44 -17.84 3.56 -17.40
C GLY A 44 -17.90 2.85 -18.76
N ALA A 45 -17.40 3.54 -19.79
CA ALA A 45 -17.20 3.06 -21.17
C ALA A 45 -18.44 2.52 -21.93
N SER A 46 -19.63 2.53 -21.35
CA SER A 46 -20.86 2.15 -22.06
C SER A 46 -21.52 3.36 -22.72
N THR A 47 -22.23 3.14 -23.82
CA THR A 47 -23.02 4.18 -24.51
C THR A 47 -24.22 4.70 -23.69
N GLN A 48 -24.42 4.18 -22.48
CA GLN A 48 -25.51 4.51 -21.56
C GLN A 48 -25.02 5.13 -20.25
N SER A 49 -23.70 5.27 -20.04
CA SER A 49 -23.16 5.87 -18.82
C SER A 49 -22.70 7.30 -19.08
N ASP A 50 -23.14 8.23 -18.22
CA ASP A 50 -22.64 9.61 -18.19
C ASP A 50 -21.22 9.73 -17.60
N ILE A 51 -20.61 8.60 -17.22
CA ILE A 51 -19.29 8.51 -16.60
C ILE A 51 -18.27 8.08 -17.65
N PHE A 52 -17.31 8.96 -17.93
CA PHE A 52 -16.17 8.66 -18.78
C PHE A 52 -14.89 8.83 -17.96
N PHE A 53 -14.11 7.75 -17.85
CA PHE A 53 -12.82 7.78 -17.20
C PHE A 53 -11.70 8.01 -18.21
N SER A 54 -10.78 8.91 -17.89
CA SER A 54 -9.64 9.23 -18.74
C SER A 54 -8.40 8.41 -18.38
N ARG A 55 -8.04 8.31 -17.09
CA ARG A 55 -6.96 7.45 -16.60
C ARG A 55 -7.19 7.06 -15.13
N ILE A 56 -7.77 5.88 -14.92
CA ILE A 56 -7.98 5.34 -13.58
C ILE A 56 -6.63 4.91 -12.98
N GLN A 57 -6.27 5.49 -11.83
CA GLN A 57 -5.10 5.04 -11.04
C GLN A 57 -5.50 4.07 -9.93
N GLY A 58 -6.72 4.19 -9.41
CA GLY A 58 -7.21 3.33 -8.35
C GLY A 58 -8.68 3.58 -8.04
N ALA A 59 -9.28 2.63 -7.34
CA ALA A 59 -10.61 2.71 -6.78
C ALA A 59 -10.60 2.14 -5.37
N VAL A 60 -11.40 2.71 -4.48
CA VAL A 60 -11.52 2.23 -3.10
C VAL A 60 -12.97 2.24 -2.63
N PHE A 61 -13.35 1.20 -1.90
CA PHE A 61 -14.61 1.19 -1.16
C PHE A 61 -14.48 2.05 0.10
N LEU A 62 -15.51 2.84 0.35
CA LEU A 62 -15.71 3.60 1.56
C LEU A 62 -16.45 2.74 2.60
N SER A 63 -16.45 3.16 3.87
CA SER A 63 -17.08 2.35 4.93
C SER A 63 -18.60 2.23 4.80
N ASP A 64 -19.21 3.15 4.06
CA ASP A 64 -20.66 3.19 3.78
C ASP A 64 -21.03 2.46 2.48
N GLY A 65 -20.10 1.74 1.85
CA GLY A 65 -20.34 0.96 0.63
C GLY A 65 -20.11 1.73 -0.67
N ARG A 66 -20.00 3.06 -0.61
CA ARG A 66 -19.69 3.88 -1.79
C ARG A 66 -18.29 3.63 -2.33
N ILE A 67 -18.03 4.11 -3.55
CA ILE A 67 -16.76 3.90 -4.23
C ILE A 67 -16.16 5.25 -4.62
N ALA A 68 -14.89 5.47 -4.25
CA ALA A 68 -14.11 6.62 -4.73
C ALA A 68 -13.09 6.15 -5.77
N VAL A 69 -13.09 6.76 -6.96
CA VAL A 69 -12.23 6.41 -8.10
C VAL A 69 -11.34 7.59 -8.46
N ALA A 70 -10.03 7.35 -8.52
CA ALA A 70 -9.05 8.37 -8.92
C ALA A 70 -8.92 8.43 -10.44
N ASP A 71 -9.50 9.44 -11.08
CA ASP A 71 -9.28 9.74 -12.50
C ASP A 71 -8.16 10.76 -12.65
N ALA A 72 -6.95 10.23 -12.82
CA ALA A 72 -5.72 10.99 -12.70
C ALA A 72 -5.44 11.92 -13.87
N LEU A 73 -5.98 11.64 -15.07
CA LEU A 73 -5.76 12.54 -16.20
C LEU A 73 -6.63 13.80 -16.08
N GLU A 74 -7.86 13.64 -15.59
CA GLU A 74 -8.75 14.76 -15.28
C GLU A 74 -8.41 15.47 -13.96
N ARG A 75 -7.60 14.83 -13.11
CA ARG A 75 -7.17 15.35 -11.79
C ARG A 75 -8.38 15.59 -10.89
N HIS A 76 -9.25 14.59 -10.79
CA HIS A 76 -10.38 14.56 -9.85
C HIS A 76 -10.61 13.15 -9.28
N MET A 77 -11.44 13.09 -8.26
CA MET A 77 -12.03 11.86 -7.75
C MET A 77 -13.48 11.78 -8.23
N VAL A 78 -13.87 10.61 -8.75
CA VAL A 78 -15.27 10.28 -9.05
C VAL A 78 -15.83 9.50 -7.87
N LEU A 79 -16.97 9.96 -7.35
CA LEU A 79 -17.71 9.28 -6.29
C LEU A 79 -18.88 8.52 -6.90
N LEU A 80 -19.02 7.27 -6.51
CA LEU A 80 -20.10 6.38 -6.92
C LEU A 80 -20.84 5.88 -5.67
N ASP A 81 -22.13 5.59 -5.82
CA ASP A 81 -22.88 4.91 -4.78
C ASP A 81 -22.51 3.41 -4.67
N GLU A 82 -23.17 2.69 -3.77
CA GLU A 82 -22.93 1.26 -3.51
C GLU A 82 -23.28 0.34 -4.70
N ASP A 83 -24.14 0.81 -5.61
CA ASP A 83 -24.52 0.11 -6.83
C ASP A 83 -23.63 0.50 -8.03
N GLY A 84 -22.71 1.45 -7.84
CA GLY A 84 -21.81 1.97 -8.86
C GLY A 84 -22.41 3.09 -9.72
N ALA A 85 -23.54 3.68 -9.33
CA ALA A 85 -24.10 4.84 -9.99
C ALA A 85 -23.33 6.12 -9.63
N PHE A 86 -23.33 7.11 -10.51
CA PHE A 86 -22.63 8.38 -10.30
C PHE A 86 -23.24 9.20 -9.17
N ASP A 87 -22.44 9.56 -8.15
CA ASP A 87 -22.84 10.44 -7.04
C ASP A 87 -22.23 11.85 -7.20
N GLY A 88 -21.01 11.95 -7.74
CA GLY A 88 -20.40 13.25 -8.02
C GLY A 88 -18.92 13.20 -8.36
N VAL A 89 -18.31 14.38 -8.46
CA VAL A 89 -16.85 14.54 -8.58
C VAL A 89 -16.34 15.54 -7.55
N VAL A 90 -15.14 15.28 -7.03
CA VAL A 90 -14.42 16.23 -6.17
C VAL A 90 -12.99 16.42 -6.62
N GLY A 91 -12.50 17.64 -6.43
CA GLY A 91 -11.18 18.06 -6.89
C GLY A 91 -11.12 18.47 -8.35
N ARG A 92 -9.97 19.03 -8.72
CA ARG A 92 -9.65 19.56 -10.05
C ARG A 92 -8.14 19.79 -10.13
N ALA A 93 -7.65 20.15 -11.31
CA ALA A 93 -6.31 20.66 -11.49
C ALA A 93 -6.01 21.86 -10.58
N GLY A 94 -4.89 21.82 -9.86
CA GLY A 94 -4.41 22.96 -9.06
C GLY A 94 -3.60 22.55 -7.83
N GLU A 95 -3.26 23.55 -7.01
CA GLU A 95 -2.38 23.38 -5.85
C GLU A 95 -3.11 23.59 -4.51
N GLY A 96 -4.37 24.04 -4.53
CA GLY A 96 -5.18 24.26 -3.33
C GLY A 96 -5.58 22.96 -2.61
N PRO A 97 -6.18 23.05 -1.41
CA PRO A 97 -6.76 21.90 -0.73
C PRO A 97 -7.81 21.21 -1.61
N GLY A 98 -7.66 19.90 -1.82
CA GLY A 98 -8.54 19.12 -2.69
C GLY A 98 -8.28 19.27 -4.19
N GLU A 99 -7.35 20.12 -4.61
CA GLU A 99 -6.88 20.19 -6.00
C GLU A 99 -5.67 19.26 -6.21
N PHE A 100 -5.39 18.85 -7.45
CA PHE A 100 -4.33 17.90 -7.75
C PHE A 100 -3.43 18.37 -8.89
N ASP A 101 -2.14 18.06 -8.79
CA ASP A 101 -1.15 18.15 -9.87
C ASP A 101 -0.90 16.78 -10.50
N ASP A 102 -0.54 15.77 -9.69
CA ASP A 102 -0.37 14.39 -10.12
C ASP A 102 -1.03 13.40 -9.13
N LEU A 103 -2.36 13.25 -9.27
CA LEU A 103 -3.17 12.27 -8.53
C LEU A 103 -2.74 10.85 -8.91
N SER A 104 -1.91 10.22 -8.08
CA SER A 104 -1.25 8.97 -8.42
C SER A 104 -1.69 7.78 -7.56
N ALA A 105 -2.34 8.02 -6.42
CA ALA A 105 -2.97 6.95 -5.65
C ALA A 105 -4.18 7.41 -4.84
N VAL A 106 -5.05 6.44 -4.53
CA VAL A 106 -6.18 6.57 -3.60
C VAL A 106 -6.23 5.33 -2.70
N TRP A 107 -6.58 5.50 -1.43
CA TRP A 107 -6.83 4.41 -0.47
C TRP A 107 -7.93 4.80 0.52
N ALA A 108 -8.42 3.81 1.27
CA ALA A 108 -9.44 4.02 2.31
C ALA A 108 -8.84 4.91 3.41
N GLY A 109 -9.51 6.01 3.69
CA GLY A 109 -9.06 7.01 4.63
C GLY A 109 -9.46 6.67 6.07
N PRO A 110 -8.97 7.44 7.04
CA PRO A 110 -9.56 7.43 8.37
C PRO A 110 -11.04 7.82 8.31
N ASP A 111 -11.80 7.42 9.34
CA ASP A 111 -13.20 7.84 9.55
C ASP A 111 -14.19 7.51 8.42
N GLY A 112 -13.86 6.50 7.60
CA GLY A 112 -14.77 5.97 6.58
C GLY A 112 -14.73 6.69 5.24
N GLY A 113 -13.90 7.72 5.10
CA GLY A 113 -13.66 8.42 3.84
C GLY A 113 -12.52 7.80 3.01
N PHE A 114 -11.82 8.65 2.26
CA PHE A 114 -10.69 8.23 1.43
C PHE A 114 -9.51 9.18 1.57
N SER A 115 -8.37 8.76 1.08
CA SER A 115 -7.14 9.54 1.09
C SER A 115 -6.43 9.40 -0.23
N THR A 116 -5.72 10.44 -0.64
CA THR A 116 -5.03 10.49 -1.92
C THR A 116 -3.57 10.86 -1.77
N TRP A 117 -2.77 10.40 -2.72
CA TRP A 117 -1.38 10.82 -2.90
C TRP A 117 -1.29 11.64 -4.19
N ASP A 118 -0.88 12.90 -4.04
CA ASP A 118 -0.46 13.77 -5.13
C ASP A 118 1.06 13.77 -5.20
N GLY A 119 1.63 13.11 -6.21
CA GLY A 119 3.07 12.95 -6.38
C GLY A 119 3.77 14.26 -6.73
N GLY A 120 3.16 15.08 -7.59
CA GLY A 120 3.67 16.37 -8.01
C GLY A 120 3.76 17.35 -6.85
N GLN A 121 2.80 17.28 -5.93
CA GLN A 121 2.81 18.08 -4.71
C GLN A 121 3.46 17.39 -3.50
N ARG A 122 3.81 16.11 -3.59
CA ARG A 122 4.31 15.29 -2.46
C ARG A 122 3.37 15.37 -1.26
N ARG A 123 2.08 15.15 -1.50
CA ARG A 123 1.02 15.53 -0.57
C ARG A 123 0.01 14.42 -0.36
N ILE A 124 -0.27 14.14 0.90
CA ILE A 124 -1.39 13.32 1.34
C ILE A 124 -2.58 14.25 1.60
N THR A 125 -3.75 13.93 1.04
CA THR A 125 -5.00 14.65 1.34
C THR A 125 -6.03 13.66 1.86
N HIS A 126 -6.62 13.96 3.01
CA HIS A 126 -7.68 13.16 3.61
C HIS A 126 -9.03 13.80 3.31
N PHE A 127 -10.00 12.98 2.92
CA PHE A 127 -11.36 13.39 2.60
C PHE A 127 -12.35 12.61 3.46
N ASP A 128 -13.49 13.24 3.78
CA ASP A 128 -14.64 12.50 4.27
C ASP A 128 -15.27 11.69 3.13
N ALA A 129 -16.28 10.88 3.46
CA ALA A 129 -16.96 10.06 2.46
C ALA A 129 -17.74 10.88 1.41
N GLY A 130 -18.10 12.14 1.72
CA GLY A 130 -18.73 13.08 0.78
C GLY A 130 -17.70 13.83 -0.10
N GLY A 131 -16.41 13.57 0.08
CA GLY A 131 -15.34 14.23 -0.67
C GLY A 131 -14.99 15.65 -0.17
N GLN A 132 -15.39 16.02 1.05
CA GLN A 132 -14.88 17.24 1.69
C GLN A 132 -13.47 17.01 2.23
N VAL A 133 -12.58 17.98 2.02
CA VAL A 133 -11.21 17.90 2.54
C VAL A 133 -11.22 18.03 4.05
N LEU A 134 -10.73 17.00 4.74
CA LEU A 134 -10.54 17.00 6.19
C LEU A 134 -9.19 17.58 6.58
N SER A 135 -8.13 17.18 5.87
CA SER A 135 -6.77 17.63 6.13
C SER A 135 -5.85 17.40 4.94
N THR A 136 -4.71 18.09 4.95
CA THR A 136 -3.72 18.03 3.88
C THR A 136 -2.33 18.10 4.51
N HIS A 137 -1.49 17.13 4.18
CA HIS A 137 -0.16 16.98 4.74
C HIS A 137 0.86 16.87 3.62
N ARG A 138 1.78 17.83 3.54
CA ARG A 138 2.92 17.75 2.63
C ARG A 138 4.04 16.97 3.31
N VAL A 139 4.72 16.13 2.54
CA VAL A 139 5.92 15.45 3.03
C VAL A 139 7.06 16.48 3.05
N ASP A 140 7.27 17.08 4.22
CA ASP A 140 8.30 18.09 4.45
C ASP A 140 9.66 17.43 4.70
N LEU A 141 10.44 17.26 3.64
CA LEU A 141 11.84 16.85 3.74
C LEU A 141 12.71 18.10 3.88
N THR A 142 12.66 18.74 5.05
CA THR A 142 13.60 19.81 5.42
C THR A 142 15.02 19.20 5.51
N GLY A 143 15.80 19.31 4.42
CA GLY A 143 17.19 18.86 4.36
C GLY A 143 17.65 18.22 3.04
N GLY A 144 16.79 18.14 2.01
CA GLY A 144 17.03 17.23 0.88
C GLY A 144 16.76 15.80 1.36
N GLY A 145 15.92 15.04 0.65
CA GLY A 145 15.48 13.73 1.15
C GLY A 145 16.63 12.82 1.60
N PRO A 146 16.36 11.77 2.39
CA PRO A 146 17.40 10.86 2.89
C PRO A 146 18.19 10.14 1.77
N VAL A 147 17.80 10.32 0.51
CA VAL A 147 18.34 9.66 -0.67
C VAL A 147 18.73 10.71 -1.71
N GLU A 148 20.03 10.87 -1.93
CA GLU A 148 20.56 11.77 -2.95
C GLU A 148 20.03 11.40 -4.36
N GLY A 149 19.54 12.40 -5.09
CA GLY A 149 19.00 12.25 -6.44
C GLY A 149 17.69 11.48 -6.56
N GLY A 150 17.04 11.15 -5.43
CA GLY A 150 15.75 10.46 -5.42
C GLY A 150 14.57 11.42 -5.44
N ASN A 151 13.60 11.14 -6.32
CA ASN A 151 12.32 11.84 -6.33
C ASN A 151 11.27 10.99 -5.59
N LEU A 152 10.54 11.61 -4.65
CA LEU A 152 9.47 10.94 -3.91
C LEU A 152 8.20 10.92 -4.77
N ASP A 153 8.04 9.84 -5.53
CA ASP A 153 7.11 9.82 -6.65
C ASP A 153 5.94 8.85 -6.45
N ALA A 154 6.14 7.77 -5.69
CA ALA A 154 5.19 6.67 -5.67
C ALA A 154 4.64 6.38 -4.27
N HIS A 155 3.31 6.25 -4.19
CA HIS A 155 2.67 5.47 -3.14
C HIS A 155 2.82 3.99 -3.45
N TYR A 156 3.07 3.20 -2.42
CA TYR A 156 3.37 1.79 -2.56
C TYR A 156 2.45 0.88 -1.75
N ALA A 157 2.11 1.30 -0.53
CA ALA A 157 1.25 0.56 0.36
C ALA A 157 0.62 1.47 1.41
N THR A 158 -0.56 1.11 1.89
CA THR A 158 -1.19 1.70 3.07
C THR A 158 -1.42 0.60 4.10
N LEU A 159 -0.96 0.83 5.33
CA LEU A 159 -1.15 -0.08 6.45
C LEU A 159 -2.52 0.16 7.10
N PRO A 160 -3.09 -0.86 7.80
CA PRO A 160 -4.41 -0.72 8.42
C PRO A 160 -4.50 0.37 9.49
N ASP A 161 -3.37 0.80 10.04
CA ASP A 161 -3.28 1.90 11.02
C ASP A 161 -3.14 3.28 10.37
N GLY A 162 -3.31 3.38 9.04
CA GLY A 162 -3.27 4.62 8.29
C GLY A 162 -1.87 5.08 7.87
N ARG A 163 -0.81 4.39 8.31
CA ARG A 163 0.54 4.67 7.81
C ARG A 163 0.67 4.30 6.34
N VAL A 164 1.56 5.00 5.64
CA VAL A 164 1.79 4.78 4.21
C VAL A 164 3.26 4.49 3.94
N VAL A 165 3.50 3.65 2.93
CA VAL A 165 4.81 3.43 2.35
C VAL A 165 4.89 4.22 1.07
N LEU A 166 5.83 5.16 1.02
CA LEU A 166 6.15 5.92 -0.17
C LEU A 166 7.56 5.55 -0.64
N ALA A 167 7.81 5.68 -1.95
CA ALA A 167 9.08 5.31 -2.56
C ALA A 167 9.77 6.52 -3.19
N TRP A 168 11.06 6.69 -2.85
CA TRP A 168 11.96 7.50 -3.66
C TRP A 168 12.47 6.67 -4.83
N ILE A 169 12.35 7.20 -6.04
CA ILE A 169 12.88 6.61 -7.26
C ILE A 169 14.14 7.38 -7.65
N VAL A 170 15.30 6.70 -7.61
CA VAL A 170 16.55 7.21 -8.16
C VAL A 170 16.76 6.56 -9.52
N ALA A 171 16.52 7.32 -10.58
CA ALA A 171 16.77 6.85 -11.94
C ALA A 171 18.28 6.77 -12.19
N ARG A 172 18.82 5.55 -12.30
CA ARG A 172 20.25 5.35 -12.57
C ARG A 172 20.51 5.40 -14.07
N ARG A 173 21.52 6.17 -14.46
CA ARG A 173 21.97 6.27 -15.86
C ARG A 173 23.29 5.53 -16.02
N SER A 174 23.40 4.74 -17.08
CA SER A 174 24.64 4.02 -17.41
C SER A 174 24.86 4.06 -18.92
N LEU A 175 26.11 4.26 -19.33
CA LEU A 175 26.55 4.12 -20.73
C LEU A 175 26.93 2.67 -21.08
N ASP A 176 27.16 1.84 -20.06
CA ASP A 176 27.63 0.45 -20.21
C ASP A 176 26.48 -0.54 -20.44
N GLY A 177 25.23 -0.06 -20.39
CA GLY A 177 24.04 -0.88 -20.66
C GLY A 177 22.86 -0.55 -19.75
N PRO A 178 21.78 -1.35 -19.82
CA PRO A 178 20.62 -1.17 -18.97
C PRO A 178 20.94 -1.35 -17.48
N VAL A 179 20.38 -0.50 -16.64
CA VAL A 179 20.59 -0.53 -15.18
C VAL A 179 19.26 -0.35 -14.47
N ALA A 180 19.06 -1.10 -13.37
CA ALA A 180 17.89 -0.95 -12.52
C ALA A 180 17.89 0.40 -11.80
N ASP A 181 16.75 1.07 -11.76
CA ASP A 181 16.49 2.16 -10.82
C ASP A 181 16.76 1.71 -9.38
N ARG A 182 16.94 2.67 -8.50
CA ARG A 182 17.00 2.44 -7.06
C ARG A 182 15.71 2.92 -6.44
N MET A 183 14.93 2.01 -5.87
CA MET A 183 13.71 2.33 -5.14
C MET A 183 14.00 2.25 -3.65
N VAL A 184 13.94 3.38 -2.97
CA VAL A 184 14.09 3.42 -1.51
C VAL A 184 12.71 3.59 -0.90
N LEU A 185 12.33 2.67 -0.02
CA LEU A 185 11.03 2.68 0.64
C LEU A 185 11.12 3.37 2.00
N GLY A 186 10.22 4.32 2.23
CA GLY A 186 10.06 5.01 3.51
C GLY A 186 8.68 4.77 4.10
N LEU A 187 8.61 4.65 5.42
CA LEU A 187 7.38 4.61 6.17
C LEU A 187 7.02 6.02 6.65
N PHE A 188 5.76 6.40 6.49
CA PHE A 188 5.21 7.68 6.89
C PHE A 188 3.94 7.50 7.69
N GLY A 189 3.69 8.41 8.63
CA GLY A 189 2.39 8.60 9.26
C GLY A 189 1.35 9.06 8.24
N SER A 190 0.07 8.95 8.61
CA SER A 190 -1.03 9.56 7.85
C SER A 190 -0.86 11.08 7.73
N ASP A 191 -0.24 11.70 8.73
CA ASP A 191 0.13 13.11 8.79
C ASP A 191 1.36 13.50 7.93
N ALA A 192 1.80 12.60 7.04
CA ALA A 192 3.02 12.70 6.23
C ALA A 192 4.34 12.76 7.03
N GLY A 193 4.33 12.48 8.34
CA GLY A 193 5.53 12.44 9.16
C GLY A 193 6.40 11.22 8.85
N PHE A 194 7.67 11.43 8.49
CA PHE A 194 8.61 10.34 8.21
C PHE A 194 8.96 9.52 9.47
N GLN A 195 8.86 8.20 9.38
CA GLN A 195 9.08 7.28 10.51
C GLN A 195 10.31 6.38 10.35
N GLY A 196 10.84 6.22 9.13
CA GLY A 196 12.05 5.43 8.88
C GLY A 196 12.10 4.81 7.49
N LEU A 197 13.27 4.28 7.13
CA LEU A 197 13.46 3.53 5.89
C LEU A 197 13.09 2.06 6.11
N LEU A 198 12.37 1.49 5.15
CA LEU A 198 12.10 0.05 5.09
C LEU A 198 13.18 -0.69 4.30
N GLY A 199 13.85 -0.02 3.36
CA GLY A 199 14.96 -0.60 2.62
C GLY A 199 15.17 0.02 1.25
N GLU A 200 16.19 -0.48 0.57
CA GLU A 200 16.51 -0.16 -0.82
C GLU A 200 16.31 -1.40 -1.68
N HIS A 201 15.69 -1.21 -2.84
CA HIS A 201 15.34 -2.28 -3.78
C HIS A 201 15.64 -1.88 -5.22
N PRO A 202 15.94 -2.84 -6.11
CA PRO A 202 16.00 -2.56 -7.53
C PRO A 202 14.58 -2.23 -8.04
N GLY A 203 14.49 -1.14 -8.78
CA GLY A 203 13.28 -0.75 -9.50
C GLY A 203 13.35 -1.13 -10.97
N MET A 204 12.69 -0.33 -11.80
CA MET A 204 12.60 -0.56 -13.23
C MET A 204 13.99 -0.49 -13.89
N VAL A 205 14.34 -1.46 -14.71
CA VAL A 205 15.54 -1.48 -15.55
C VAL A 205 15.37 -0.52 -16.71
N ARG A 206 16.28 0.44 -16.82
CA ARG A 206 16.25 1.48 -17.83
C ARG A 206 17.49 1.44 -18.69
N ARG A 207 17.33 1.82 -19.96
CA ARG A 207 18.42 2.17 -20.86
C ARG A 207 18.37 3.66 -21.13
N PHE A 208 19.53 4.31 -21.05
CA PHE A 208 19.68 5.71 -21.42
C PHE A 208 20.62 5.81 -22.63
N GLY A 209 20.22 6.60 -23.62
CA GLY A 209 20.99 6.80 -24.86
C GLY A 209 20.62 5.83 -26.00
N GLY A 210 20.86 6.27 -27.23
CA GLY A 210 20.40 5.61 -28.46
C GLY A 210 18.97 6.04 -28.88
N PRO A 211 18.36 5.35 -29.86
CA PRO A 211 17.07 5.73 -30.43
C PRO A 211 15.88 5.54 -29.48
N VAL A 212 16.05 4.77 -28.40
CA VAL A 212 15.03 4.55 -27.36
C VAL A 212 15.69 4.72 -26.00
N SER A 213 15.16 5.65 -25.20
CA SER A 213 15.61 5.93 -23.83
C SER A 213 14.42 5.79 -22.90
N GLY A 214 14.56 5.00 -21.83
CA GLY A 214 13.46 4.72 -20.92
C GLY A 214 13.52 3.32 -20.31
N PRO A 215 12.44 2.89 -19.64
CA PRO A 215 12.34 1.54 -19.13
C PRO A 215 12.33 0.49 -20.23
N LEU A 216 12.98 -0.64 -19.96
CA LEU A 216 12.92 -1.79 -20.84
C LEU A 216 11.52 -2.41 -20.83
N PRO A 217 11.04 -2.93 -21.98
CA PRO A 217 9.84 -3.76 -22.02
C PRO A 217 9.96 -4.92 -21.03
N MET A 218 8.88 -5.19 -20.28
CA MET A 218 8.81 -6.24 -19.25
C MET A 218 9.89 -6.11 -18.16
N SER A 219 10.40 -4.90 -17.93
CA SER A 219 11.23 -4.66 -16.75
C SER A 219 10.48 -5.12 -15.50
N PRO A 220 11.15 -5.84 -14.58
CA PRO A 220 10.62 -6.14 -13.27
C PRO A 220 10.13 -4.86 -12.58
N ARG A 221 8.99 -4.98 -11.90
CA ARG A 221 8.40 -3.91 -11.11
C ARG A 221 8.41 -4.36 -9.66
N LEU A 222 8.79 -3.43 -8.79
CA LEU A 222 8.62 -3.62 -7.37
C LEU A 222 7.11 -3.78 -7.10
N TRP A 223 6.67 -4.91 -6.56
CA TRP A 223 5.27 -5.13 -6.15
C TRP A 223 5.10 -5.32 -4.64
N GLY A 224 4.12 -4.60 -4.08
CA GLY A 224 3.88 -4.46 -2.67
C GLY A 224 2.52 -5.00 -2.29
N ALA A 225 2.43 -5.68 -1.15
CA ALA A 225 1.16 -6.08 -0.56
C ALA A 225 1.20 -5.85 0.94
N VAL A 226 0.06 -5.48 1.51
CA VAL A 226 -0.10 -5.37 2.96
C VAL A 226 -0.90 -6.57 3.46
N VAL A 227 -0.35 -7.28 4.45
CA VAL A 227 -1.00 -8.42 5.09
C VAL A 227 -0.96 -8.21 6.59
N GLY A 228 -2.11 -7.85 7.17
CA GLY A 228 -2.17 -7.39 8.57
C GLY A 228 -1.28 -6.16 8.76
N ASN A 229 -0.35 -6.23 9.71
CA ASN A 229 0.61 -5.14 9.97
C ASN A 229 1.98 -5.37 9.31
N ARG A 230 2.02 -6.07 8.17
CA ARG A 230 3.27 -6.34 7.44
C ARG A 230 3.17 -5.87 6.01
N VAL A 231 4.28 -5.38 5.49
CA VAL A 231 4.44 -5.04 4.07
C VAL A 231 5.29 -6.13 3.42
N ALA A 232 4.71 -6.85 2.47
CA ALA A 232 5.43 -7.76 1.60
C ALA A 232 5.88 -7.01 0.35
N VAL A 233 7.15 -7.13 -0.02
CA VAL A 233 7.75 -6.48 -1.19
C VAL A 233 8.50 -7.52 -2.00
N THR A 234 8.34 -7.50 -3.33
CA THR A 234 9.18 -8.25 -4.27
C THR A 234 9.66 -7.32 -5.36
N ASP A 235 10.90 -7.49 -5.82
CA ASP A 235 11.45 -6.72 -6.94
C ASP A 235 11.20 -7.38 -8.31
N GLY A 236 10.69 -8.62 -8.31
CA GLY A 236 10.42 -9.39 -9.52
C GLY A 236 11.67 -9.78 -10.32
N VAL A 237 12.88 -9.51 -9.80
CA VAL A 237 14.17 -9.83 -10.44
C VAL A 237 14.77 -11.08 -9.81
N ASP A 238 14.89 -11.11 -8.48
CA ASP A 238 15.68 -12.09 -7.74
C ASP A 238 14.86 -13.26 -7.18
N GLY A 239 13.54 -13.22 -7.35
CA GLY A 239 12.62 -14.25 -6.86
C GLY A 239 12.39 -14.21 -5.35
N HIS A 240 12.82 -13.15 -4.66
CA HIS A 240 12.61 -13.00 -3.23
C HIS A 240 11.34 -12.20 -2.91
N ILE A 241 10.65 -12.62 -1.85
CA ILE A 241 9.59 -11.86 -1.18
C ILE A 241 10.14 -11.48 0.19
N ARG A 242 10.20 -10.18 0.47
CA ARG A 242 10.68 -9.63 1.73
C ARG A 242 9.49 -9.11 2.53
N PHE A 243 9.45 -9.38 3.83
CA PHE A 243 8.40 -8.92 4.72
C PHE A 243 8.97 -7.91 5.70
N PHE A 244 8.32 -6.76 5.82
CA PHE A 244 8.68 -5.69 6.74
C PHE A 244 7.58 -5.55 7.78
N ALA A 245 7.95 -5.53 9.05
CA ALA A 245 7.06 -5.20 10.16
C ALA A 245 7.44 -3.80 10.69
N PRO A 246 6.49 -2.87 10.81
CA PRO A 246 6.78 -1.57 11.40
C PRO A 246 7.16 -1.71 12.87
N GLY A 247 8.32 -1.18 13.27
CA GLY A 247 8.76 -1.12 14.67
C GLY A 247 9.68 -2.25 15.14
N GLU A 248 9.95 -3.27 14.32
CA GLU A 248 11.06 -4.20 14.57
C GLU A 248 12.31 -3.65 13.88
N ALA A 249 13.17 -2.97 14.65
CA ALA A 249 14.53 -2.70 14.20
C ALA A 249 15.22 -4.05 13.98
N HIS A 250 15.58 -4.35 12.73
CA HIS A 250 16.50 -5.46 12.48
C HIS A 250 17.90 -5.06 12.99
N PRO A 251 18.59 -5.93 13.76
CA PRO A 251 19.95 -5.69 14.23
C PRO A 251 20.98 -5.64 13.09
#